data_AF-A0A933S3X5-F1
#
_entry.id   AF-A0A933S3X5-F1
#
_cell.length_a   1.000
_cell.length_b   1.000
_cell.length_c   1.000
_cell.angle_alpha   90.00
_cell.angle_beta   90.00
_cell.angle_gamma   90.00
#
_symmetry.space_group_name_H-M   'P 1'
#
loop_
_entity.id
_entity.type
_entity.pdbx_description
1 polymer ?
#
loop_
_entity_poly.entity_id
_entity_poly.type
_entity_poly.pdbx_seq_one_letter_code
_entity_poly.pdbx_strand_id
1 'polypeptide(L)'
;MITMCDSCGPESPEDQASEQAARASLRVRHFHLILADIAVAAAAQSLGHSAQLAAAGDYVPGAIRDLWQENAPDDAALRRVNALANAGTASLQQQDAGKLALAAQRYGIPLDATLAEEIAGHFAERRDAVMTYNR
;
A
#
# COMPACT_ATOMS: atom_id res chain seq x y z
N MET A 1 -10.49 -16.14 49.82
CA MET A 1 -11.60 -16.06 48.85
C MET A 1 -12.19 -14.66 48.94
N ILE A 2 -11.63 -13.68 48.23
CA ILE A 2 -12.33 -12.46 47.80
C ILE A 2 -11.74 -12.06 46.44
N THR A 3 -12.61 -12.11 45.44
CA THR A 3 -12.47 -11.61 44.08
C THR A 3 -12.54 -10.08 44.09
N MET A 4 -11.63 -9.41 43.37
CA MET A 4 -11.83 -8.06 42.82
C MET A 4 -11.04 -8.02 41.51
N CYS A 5 -11.61 -8.51 40.40
CA CYS A 5 -12.34 -7.70 39.43
C CYS A 5 -11.65 -6.36 39.12
N ASP A 6 -10.80 -6.42 38.08
CA ASP A 6 -10.88 -5.56 36.90
C ASP A 6 -11.58 -4.22 37.11
N SER A 7 -10.78 -3.21 37.45
CA SER A 7 -11.11 -1.83 37.11
C SER A 7 -10.26 -1.44 35.91
N CYS A 8 -10.72 -1.85 34.72
CA CYS A 8 -10.42 -1.10 33.50
C CYS A 8 -11.00 0.31 33.72
N GLY A 9 -10.16 1.24 34.16
CA GLY A 9 -10.51 2.66 34.15
C GLY A 9 -10.86 3.09 32.73
N PRO A 10 -11.73 4.10 32.55
CA PRO A 10 -12.04 4.61 31.22
C PRO A 10 -10.74 5.04 30.56
N GLU A 11 -10.43 4.43 29.41
CA GLU A 11 -9.27 4.75 28.58
C GLU A 11 -9.22 6.27 28.42
N SER A 12 -8.13 6.91 28.85
CA SER A 12 -8.01 8.37 28.80
C SER A 12 -8.25 8.82 27.35
N PRO A 13 -8.92 9.95 27.10
CA PRO A 13 -9.07 10.49 25.75
C PRO A 13 -7.71 10.66 25.03
N GLU A 14 -6.62 10.83 25.79
CA GLU A 14 -5.24 10.88 25.28
C GLU A 14 -4.72 9.51 24.78
N ASP A 15 -5.11 8.42 25.45
CA ASP A 15 -4.74 7.04 25.05
C ASP A 15 -5.51 6.64 23.78
N GLN A 16 -6.80 6.98 23.71
CA GLN A 16 -7.64 6.72 22.54
C GLN A 16 -7.16 7.48 21.30
N ALA A 17 -6.79 8.76 21.45
CA ALA A 17 -6.25 9.57 20.36
C ALA A 17 -4.92 9.02 19.84
N SER A 18 -4.05 8.55 20.73
CA SER A 18 -2.76 7.95 20.39
C SER A 18 -2.92 6.64 19.62
N GLU A 19 -3.83 5.77 20.07
CA GLU A 19 -4.13 4.52 19.37
C GLU A 19 -4.76 4.77 17.99
N GLN A 20 -5.66 5.75 17.88
CA GLN A 20 -6.27 6.13 16.61
C GLN A 20 -5.22 6.66 15.61
N ALA A 21 -4.26 7.46 16.06
CA ALA A 21 -3.16 7.94 15.23
C ALA A 21 -2.24 6.80 14.74
N ALA A 22 -1.97 5.81 15.61
CA ALA A 22 -1.20 4.63 15.24
C ALA A 22 -1.93 3.79 14.17
N ARG A 23 -3.23 3.55 14.35
CA ARG A 23 -4.07 2.83 13.39
C ARG A 23 -4.13 3.55 12.04
N ALA A 24 -4.27 4.88 12.05
CA ALA A 24 -4.23 5.69 10.83
C ALA A 24 -2.88 5.55 10.11
N SER A 25 -1.77 5.64 10.85
CA SER A 25 -0.42 5.50 10.29
C SER A 25 -0.18 4.12 9.65
N LEU A 26 -0.67 3.06 10.29
CA LEU A 26 -0.60 1.69 9.74
C LEU A 26 -1.42 1.56 8.44
N ARG A 27 -2.60 2.18 8.37
CA ARG A 27 -3.43 2.18 7.15
C ARG A 27 -2.74 2.93 6.00
N VAL A 28 -2.16 4.09 6.27
CA VAL A 28 -1.39 4.83 5.26
C VAL A 28 -0.23 4.00 4.71
N ARG A 29 0.53 3.35 5.60
CA ARG A 29 1.60 2.43 5.20
C ARG A 29 1.06 1.29 4.33
N HIS A 30 -0.06 0.69 4.72
CA HIS A 30 -0.71 -0.39 3.97
C HIS A 30 -1.04 0.02 2.53
N PHE A 31 -1.65 1.20 2.33
CA PHE A 31 -1.96 1.72 1.00
C PHE A 31 -0.71 1.91 0.13
N HIS A 32 0.35 2.49 0.70
CA HIS A 32 1.60 2.68 -0.03
C HIS A 32 2.25 1.37 -0.45
N LEU A 33 2.18 0.34 0.40
CA LEU A 33 2.71 -0.99 0.08
C LEU A 33 1.96 -1.65 -1.08
N ILE A 34 0.63 -1.54 -1.11
CA ILE A 34 -0.18 -2.05 -2.23
C ILE A 34 0.20 -1.34 -3.53
N LEU A 35 0.29 0.00 -3.53
CA LEU A 35 0.67 0.74 -4.73
C LEU A 35 2.08 0.41 -5.20
N ALA A 36 3.01 0.21 -4.26
CA ALA A 36 4.37 -0.21 -4.57
C ALA A 36 4.41 -1.60 -5.23
N ASP A 37 3.62 -2.55 -4.74
CA ASP A 37 3.54 -3.90 -5.32
C ASP A 37 2.98 -3.86 -6.75
N ILE A 38 1.90 -3.08 -6.99
CA ILE A 38 1.36 -2.86 -8.34
C ILE A 38 2.45 -2.27 -9.25
N ALA A 39 3.18 -1.26 -8.77
CA ALA A 39 4.21 -0.58 -9.55
C ALA A 39 5.42 -1.47 -9.86
N VAL A 40 5.86 -2.29 -8.89
CA VAL A 40 6.96 -3.26 -9.08
C VAL A 40 6.56 -4.32 -10.09
N ALA A 41 5.37 -4.91 -9.95
CA ALA A 41 4.88 -5.92 -10.90
C ALA A 41 4.79 -5.35 -12.32
N ALA A 42 4.25 -4.14 -12.48
CA ALA A 42 4.17 -3.45 -13.76
C ALA A 42 5.56 -3.17 -14.36
N ALA A 43 6.49 -2.67 -13.55
CA ALA A 43 7.85 -2.32 -13.97
C ALA A 43 8.65 -3.57 -14.37
N ALA A 44 8.60 -4.63 -13.58
CA ALA A 44 9.24 -5.90 -13.86
C ALA A 44 8.74 -6.48 -15.19
N GLN A 45 7.40 -6.56 -15.36
CA GLN A 45 6.80 -7.05 -16.61
C GLN A 45 7.19 -6.19 -17.82
N SER A 46 7.19 -4.86 -17.69
CA SER A 46 7.54 -3.93 -18.78
C SER A 46 9.00 -4.06 -19.22
N LEU A 47 9.89 -4.48 -18.32
CA LEU A 47 11.30 -4.72 -18.61
C LEU A 47 11.59 -6.17 -19.04
N GLY A 48 10.55 -6.96 -19.30
CA GLY A 48 10.67 -8.34 -19.78
C GLY A 48 10.95 -9.36 -18.68
N HIS A 49 10.84 -8.98 -17.41
CA HIS A 49 10.96 -9.93 -16.30
C HIS A 49 9.62 -10.63 -16.11
N SER A 50 9.56 -11.89 -16.51
CA SER A 50 8.44 -12.79 -16.24
C SER A 50 8.67 -13.43 -14.88
N ALA A 51 8.29 -12.76 -13.81
CA ALA A 51 8.29 -13.39 -12.51
C ALA A 51 6.84 -13.60 -12.06
N GLN A 52 6.57 -14.82 -11.58
CA GLN A 52 5.45 -15.16 -10.70
C GLN A 52 5.59 -14.37 -9.39
N LEU A 53 5.57 -13.04 -9.47
CA LEU A 53 5.55 -12.16 -8.31
C LEU A 53 4.15 -12.08 -7.70
N ALA A 54 3.13 -12.65 -8.38
CA ALA A 54 1.80 -12.78 -7.84
C ALA A 54 1.83 -13.75 -6.65
N ALA A 55 1.66 -13.22 -5.44
CA ALA A 55 1.48 -14.03 -4.24
C ALA A 55 0.19 -14.87 -4.40
N ALA A 56 0.33 -16.17 -4.62
CA ALA A 56 -0.81 -17.08 -4.60
C ALA A 56 -1.24 -17.31 -3.15
N GLY A 57 -2.52 -17.03 -2.85
CA GLY A 57 -3.16 -17.33 -1.56
C GLY A 57 -3.04 -16.22 -0.53
N ASP A 58 -1.87 -16.11 0.10
CA ASP A 58 -1.67 -15.28 1.31
C ASP A 58 -0.96 -13.96 0.99
N TYR A 59 -1.58 -13.13 0.13
CA TYR A 59 -1.00 -11.83 -0.22
C TYR A 59 -0.84 -10.95 1.02
N VAL A 60 0.39 -10.48 1.23
CA VAL A 60 0.73 -9.45 2.22
C VAL A 60 1.28 -8.24 1.47
N PRO A 61 0.76 -7.02 1.70
CA PRO A 61 1.30 -5.82 1.05
C PRO A 61 2.80 -5.65 1.30
N GLY A 62 3.56 -5.47 0.22
CA GLY A 62 5.02 -5.44 0.19
C GLY A 62 5.65 -6.74 -0.32
N ALA A 63 4.90 -7.85 -0.38
CA ALA A 63 5.45 -9.15 -0.74
C ALA A 63 6.02 -9.19 -2.16
N ILE A 64 5.38 -8.51 -3.13
CA ILE A 64 5.86 -8.48 -4.53
C ILE A 64 7.21 -7.78 -4.61
N ARG A 65 7.34 -6.66 -3.89
CA ARG A 65 8.60 -5.93 -3.79
C ARG A 65 9.70 -6.79 -3.14
N ASP A 66 9.40 -7.46 -2.03
CA ASP A 66 10.37 -8.29 -1.32
C ASP A 66 10.82 -9.46 -2.20
N LEU A 67 9.88 -10.14 -2.86
CA LEU A 67 10.18 -11.18 -3.85
C LEU A 67 11.06 -10.67 -5.00
N TRP A 68 10.81 -9.47 -5.51
CA TRP A 68 11.65 -8.89 -6.54
C TRP A 68 13.08 -8.62 -6.05
N GLN A 69 13.24 -8.14 -4.82
CA GLN A 69 14.55 -7.89 -4.23
C GLN A 69 15.39 -9.17 -4.10
N GLU A 70 14.74 -10.30 -3.78
CA GLU A 70 15.38 -11.61 -3.63
C GLU A 70 15.71 -12.27 -4.98
N ASN A 71 14.86 -12.06 -5.99
CA ASN A 71 14.92 -12.80 -7.25
C ASN A 71 15.43 -11.99 -8.45
N ALA A 72 15.82 -10.72 -8.24
CA ALA A 72 16.37 -9.90 -9.30
C ALA A 72 17.62 -10.59 -9.91
N PRO A 73 17.73 -10.67 -11.25
CA PRO A 73 18.81 -11.40 -11.90
C PRO A 73 20.19 -10.75 -11.68
N ASP A 74 20.21 -9.42 -11.51
CA ASP A 74 21.39 -8.64 -11.20
C ASP A 74 21.00 -7.30 -10.55
N ASP A 75 21.99 -6.60 -9.98
CA ASP A 75 21.80 -5.29 -9.35
C ASP A 75 21.30 -4.21 -10.33
N ALA A 76 21.61 -4.34 -11.62
CA ALA A 76 21.19 -3.36 -12.62
C ALA A 76 19.69 -3.49 -12.92
N ALA A 77 19.17 -4.72 -13.02
CA ALA A 77 17.75 -5.01 -13.12
C ALA A 77 17.01 -4.52 -11.87
N LEU A 78 17.54 -4.82 -10.67
CA LEU A 78 16.98 -4.34 -9.41
C LEU A 78 16.82 -2.82 -9.42
N ARG A 79 17.89 -2.08 -9.77
CA ARG A 79 17.86 -0.60 -9.84
C ARG A 79 16.86 -0.09 -10.89
N ARG A 80 16.82 -0.68 -12.09
CA ARG A 80 15.91 -0.25 -13.17
C ARG A 80 14.45 -0.44 -12.79
N VAL A 81 14.09 -1.60 -12.24
CA VAL A 81 12.73 -1.87 -11.78
C VAL A 81 12.36 -0.94 -10.64
N ASN A 82 13.22 -0.75 -9.64
CA ASN A 82 12.93 0.15 -8.52
C ASN A 82 12.75 1.61 -8.97
N ALA A 83 13.58 2.09 -9.90
CA ALA A 83 13.44 3.44 -10.45
C ALA A 83 12.10 3.61 -11.19
N LEU A 84 11.74 2.64 -12.03
CA LEU A 84 10.48 2.66 -12.78
C LEU A 84 9.26 2.52 -11.85
N ALA A 85 9.33 1.64 -10.85
CA ALA A 85 8.26 1.44 -9.87
C ALA A 85 8.04 2.68 -8.99
N ASN A 86 9.11 3.38 -8.60
CA ASN A 86 8.99 4.64 -7.86
C ASN A 86 8.27 5.71 -8.68
N ALA A 87 8.58 5.83 -9.97
CA ALA A 87 7.86 6.72 -10.88
C ALA A 87 6.40 6.28 -11.08
N GLY A 88 6.16 4.97 -11.23
CA GLY A 88 4.84 4.38 -11.39
C GLY A 88 3.94 4.58 -10.18
N THR A 89 4.49 4.48 -8.96
CA THR A 89 3.74 4.69 -7.71
C THR A 89 3.10 6.07 -7.66
N ALA A 90 3.84 7.11 -8.05
CA ALA A 90 3.31 8.48 -8.10
C ALA A 90 2.16 8.61 -9.11
N SER A 91 2.23 7.90 -10.24
CA SER A 91 1.14 7.86 -11.22
C SER A 91 -0.09 7.11 -10.70
N LEU A 92 0.11 6.01 -9.97
CA LEU A 92 -0.97 5.23 -9.36
C LEU A 92 -1.73 6.03 -8.30
N GLN A 93 -1.04 6.83 -7.49
CA GLN A 93 -1.66 7.70 -6.50
C GLN A 93 -2.66 8.71 -7.11
N GLN A 94 -2.55 8.98 -8.41
CA GLN A 94 -3.44 9.90 -9.14
C GLN A 94 -4.64 9.21 -9.79
N GLN A 95 -4.68 7.87 -9.79
CA GLN A 95 -5.74 7.12 -10.45
C GLN A 95 -7.02 7.06 -9.59
N ASP A 96 -8.15 6.93 -10.27
CA ASP A 96 -9.41 6.56 -9.65
C ASP A 96 -9.44 5.08 -9.23
N ALA A 97 -10.39 4.73 -8.36
CA ALA A 97 -10.52 3.39 -7.79
C ALA A 97 -10.68 2.30 -8.88
N GLY A 98 -11.43 2.58 -9.95
CA GLY A 98 -11.65 1.64 -11.04
C GLY A 98 -10.34 1.28 -11.77
N LYS A 99 -9.52 2.27 -12.08
CA LYS A 99 -8.20 2.05 -12.70
C LYS A 99 -7.23 1.35 -11.76
N LEU A 100 -7.27 1.64 -10.46
CA LEU A 100 -6.46 0.92 -9.46
C LEU A 100 -6.83 -0.55 -9.39
N ALA A 101 -8.13 -0.88 -9.31
CA ALA A 101 -8.61 -2.25 -9.29
C ALA A 101 -8.22 -3.02 -10.57
N LEU A 102 -8.34 -2.38 -11.75
CA LEU A 102 -7.92 -2.98 -13.02
C LEU A 102 -6.41 -3.23 -13.07
N ALA A 103 -5.59 -2.30 -12.55
CA ALA A 103 -4.15 -2.47 -12.48
C ALA A 103 -3.78 -3.63 -11.53
N ALA A 104 -4.37 -3.68 -10.35
CA ALA A 104 -4.16 -4.76 -9.39
C ALA A 104 -4.56 -6.13 -9.97
N GLN A 105 -5.73 -6.22 -10.60
CA GLN A 105 -6.20 -7.43 -11.27
C GLN A 105 -5.23 -7.90 -12.36
N ARG A 106 -4.73 -6.98 -13.20
CA ARG A 106 -3.76 -7.29 -14.26
C ARG A 106 -2.49 -7.96 -13.72
N TYR A 107 -2.07 -7.58 -12.51
CA TYR A 107 -0.85 -8.09 -11.89
C TYR A 107 -1.10 -9.12 -10.79
N GLY A 108 -2.34 -9.61 -10.63
CA GLY A 108 -2.69 -10.66 -9.67
C GLY A 108 -2.65 -10.23 -8.21
N ILE A 109 -2.80 -8.92 -7.94
CA ILE A 109 -2.85 -8.37 -6.57
C ILE A 109 -4.32 -8.34 -6.12
N PRO A 110 -4.68 -8.96 -4.99
CA PRO A 110 -6.05 -8.97 -4.50
C PRO A 110 -6.38 -7.58 -3.92
N LEU A 111 -7.00 -6.76 -4.77
CA LEU A 111 -7.53 -5.45 -4.42
C LEU A 111 -9.02 -5.45 -4.74
N ASP A 112 -9.86 -5.50 -3.72
CA ASP A 112 -11.30 -5.36 -3.89
C ASP A 112 -11.71 -3.90 -4.15
N ALA A 113 -12.96 -3.71 -4.58
CA ALA A 113 -13.48 -2.39 -4.92
C ALA A 113 -13.49 -1.42 -3.73
N THR A 114 -13.85 -1.91 -2.53
CA THR A 114 -13.92 -1.11 -1.32
C THR A 114 -12.54 -0.56 -0.95
N LEU A 115 -11.51 -1.41 -0.95
CA LEU A 115 -10.15 -1.01 -0.64
C LEU A 115 -9.56 -0.11 -1.73
N ALA A 116 -9.91 -0.32 -3.00
CA ALA A 116 -9.52 0.58 -4.08
C ALA A 116 -10.12 1.99 -3.91
N GLU A 117 -11.38 2.09 -3.46
CA GLU A 117 -12.03 3.36 -3.13
C GLU A 117 -11.37 4.05 -1.95
N GLU A 118 -11.04 3.32 -0.88
CA GLU A 118 -10.32 3.88 0.27
C GLU A 118 -8.95 4.44 -0.13
N ILE A 119 -8.19 3.72 -0.94
CA ILE A 119 -6.87 4.16 -1.43
C ILE A 119 -7.03 5.43 -2.28
N ALA A 120 -7.94 5.42 -3.26
CA ALA A 120 -8.16 6.55 -4.15
C ALA A 120 -8.62 7.80 -3.37
N GLY A 121 -9.55 7.64 -2.43
CA GLY A 121 -10.03 8.69 -1.54
C GLY A 121 -8.90 9.29 -0.72
N HIS A 122 -8.08 8.46 -0.07
CA HIS A 122 -6.95 8.91 0.75
C HIS A 122 -5.98 9.81 -0.03
N PHE A 123 -5.58 9.40 -1.24
CA PHE A 123 -4.64 10.19 -2.05
C PHE A 123 -5.31 11.40 -2.71
N ALA A 124 -6.62 11.37 -3.00
CA ALA A 124 -7.36 12.53 -3.47
C ALA A 124 -7.46 13.63 -2.40
N GLU A 125 -7.90 13.27 -1.19
CA GLU A 125 -8.01 14.20 -0.05
C GLU A 125 -6.67 14.85 0.26
N ARG A 126 -5.58 14.07 0.25
CA ARG A 126 -4.23 14.58 0.48
C ARG A 126 -3.80 15.60 -0.57
N ARG A 127 -4.15 15.40 -1.85
CA ARG A 127 -3.85 16.39 -2.91
C ARG A 127 -4.65 17.66 -2.71
N ASP A 128 -5.95 17.53 -2.42
CA ASP A 128 -6.84 18.68 -2.24
C ASP A 128 -6.42 19.53 -1.04
N ALA A 129 -5.98 18.88 0.05
CA ALA A 129 -5.43 19.55 1.22
C ALA A 129 -4.15 20.34 0.88
N VAL A 130 -3.23 19.75 0.11
CA VAL A 130 -1.99 20.43 -0.33
C VAL A 130 -2.29 21.62 -1.25
N MET A 131 -3.26 21.47 -2.16
CA MET A 131 -3.68 22.56 -3.06
C MET A 131 -4.37 23.70 -2.30
N THR A 132 -5.12 23.38 -1.25
CA THR A 132 -5.80 24.38 -0.40
C THR A 132 -4.80 25.18 0.43
N TYR A 133 -3.71 24.55 0.90
CA TYR A 133 -2.66 25.24 1.68
C TYR A 133 -1.79 26.18 0.84
N ASN A 134 -1.62 25.90 -0.45
CA ASN A 134 -0.76 26.67 -1.37
C ASN A 134 -1.48 27.81 -2.11
N ARG A 135 -2.73 28.13 -1.74
CA ARG A 135 -3.56 29.17 -2.35
C ARG A 135 -3.65 30.41 -1.46
#